data_AF-A0A368YM18-F1
#
_entry.id   AF-A0A368YM18-F1
#
_cell.length_a   1.000
_cell.length_b   1.000
_cell.length_c   1.000
_cell.angle_alpha   90.00
_cell.angle_beta   90.00
_cell.angle_gamma   90.00
#
_symmetry.space_group_name_H-M   'P 1'
#
loop_
_entity.id
_entity.type
_entity.pdbx_description
1 polymer ?
#
loop_
_entity_poly.entity_id
_entity_poly.type
_entity_poly.pdbx_seq_one_letter_code
_entity_poly.pdbx_strand_id
1 'polypeptide(L)'
;MVSENTTRVSFRLKTDIHELIQKLSAEAGIDPSAFMQRALEDAVYPYLSAERQKELDDTKALYSVAQQKARDVFNSGRFDEHFTLTVFGELMADPASRALYEEVIGAPALTDGAPKKTPLNMYLGWYIKHAIDAEPLLDDSGKPRRAFVKDQPIKSYTLLKLGTSASSRIARS
;
A
#
# COMPACT_ATOMS: atom_id res chain seq x y z
N MET A 1 19.62 12.94 15.55
CA MET A 1 19.95 12.11 14.37
C MET A 1 18.66 11.46 13.91
N VAL A 2 18.24 11.69 12.68
CA VAL A 2 17.06 11.00 12.12
C VAL A 2 17.53 9.58 11.82
N SER A 3 17.16 8.60 12.66
CA SER A 3 17.40 7.21 12.28
C SER A 3 16.52 6.92 11.07
N GLU A 4 17.12 6.54 9.96
CA GLU A 4 16.37 5.95 8.87
C GLU A 4 15.70 4.67 9.42
N ASN A 5 14.38 4.68 9.52
CA ASN A 5 13.59 3.60 10.14
C ASN A 5 13.46 2.35 9.26
N THR A 6 14.20 2.27 8.15
CA THR A 6 14.12 1.17 7.18
C THR A 6 15.50 0.84 6.65
N THR A 7 15.84 -0.44 6.61
CA THR A 7 17.08 -0.94 5.99
C THR A 7 16.76 -1.70 4.71
N ARG A 8 17.42 -1.35 3.62
CA ARG A 8 17.31 -2.10 2.35
C ARG A 8 18.11 -3.40 2.45
N VAL A 9 17.44 -4.53 2.22
CA VAL A 9 18.06 -5.86 2.16
C VAL A 9 18.06 -6.35 0.71
N SER A 10 19.09 -7.12 0.33
CA SER A 10 19.20 -7.74 -0.99
C SER A 10 19.37 -9.25 -0.85
N PHE A 11 18.62 -10.02 -1.64
CA PHE A 11 18.63 -11.48 -1.62
C PHE A 11 19.03 -12.03 -2.99
N ARG A 12 19.65 -13.21 -3.00
CA ARG A 12 19.74 -14.06 -4.18
C ARG A 12 18.83 -15.26 -3.96
N LEU A 13 17.80 -15.39 -4.79
CA LEU A 13 16.85 -16.50 -4.74
C LEU A 13 17.08 -17.42 -5.93
N LYS A 14 16.80 -18.72 -5.75
CA LYS A 14 16.69 -19.63 -6.89
C LYS A 14 15.50 -19.22 -7.76
N THR A 15 15.57 -19.46 -9.06
CA THR A 15 14.55 -19.01 -10.03
C THR A 15 13.17 -19.57 -9.72
N ASP A 16 13.09 -20.85 -9.38
CA ASP A 16 11.85 -21.54 -8.99
C ASP A 16 11.19 -20.91 -7.75
N ILE A 17 11.99 -20.53 -6.75
CA ILE A 17 11.50 -19.83 -5.56
C ILE A 17 10.99 -18.43 -5.91
N HIS A 18 11.71 -17.70 -6.77
CA HIS A 18 11.27 -16.38 -7.22
C HIS A 18 9.93 -16.46 -7.99
N GLU A 19 9.79 -17.42 -8.91
CA GLU A 19 8.53 -17.64 -9.65
C GLU A 19 7.37 -18.00 -8.71
N LEU A 20 7.63 -18.82 -7.69
CA LEU A 20 6.62 -19.17 -6.70
C LEU A 20 6.19 -17.95 -5.87
N ILE A 21 7.11 -17.06 -5.49
CA ILE A 21 6.78 -15.80 -4.81
C ILE A 21 5.90 -14.91 -5.70
N GLN A 22 6.22 -14.79 -6.99
CA GLN A 22 5.40 -14.03 -7.94
C GLN A 22 3.97 -14.59 -8.00
N LYS A 23 3.83 -15.91 -8.08
CA LYS A 23 2.52 -16.57 -8.10
C LYS A 23 1.74 -16.34 -6.79
N LEU A 24 2.35 -16.62 -5.65
CA LEU A 24 1.67 -16.52 -4.34
C LEU A 24 1.31 -15.09 -3.98
N SER A 25 2.17 -14.12 -4.32
CA SER A 25 1.86 -12.70 -4.12
C SER A 25 0.68 -12.23 -4.98
N ALA A 26 0.59 -12.70 -6.24
CA ALA A 26 -0.57 -12.43 -7.09
C ALA A 26 -1.86 -13.07 -6.56
N GLU A 27 -1.80 -14.32 -6.09
CA GLU A 27 -2.95 -15.00 -5.44
C GLU A 27 -3.41 -14.28 -4.17
N ALA A 28 -2.46 -13.72 -3.40
CA ALA A 28 -2.73 -12.92 -2.21
C ALA A 28 -3.15 -11.47 -2.53
N GLY A 29 -3.09 -11.05 -3.80
CA GLY A 29 -3.43 -9.68 -4.23
C GLY A 29 -2.48 -8.61 -3.67
N ILE A 30 -1.19 -8.91 -3.51
CA ILE A 30 -0.18 -7.99 -2.97
C ILE A 30 1.09 -7.98 -3.83
N ASP A 31 1.89 -6.92 -3.70
CA ASP A 31 3.20 -6.82 -4.37
C ASP A 31 4.16 -7.93 -3.89
N PRO A 32 4.99 -8.53 -4.77
CA PRO A 32 6.01 -9.52 -4.36
C PRO A 32 6.92 -9.04 -3.23
N SER A 33 7.29 -7.76 -3.22
CA SER A 33 8.13 -7.17 -2.16
C SER A 33 7.38 -7.09 -0.84
N ALA A 34 6.10 -6.73 -0.87
CA ALA A 34 5.24 -6.70 0.31
C ALA A 34 4.98 -8.13 0.84
N PHE A 35 4.82 -9.11 -0.06
CA PHE A 35 4.71 -10.52 0.30
C PHE A 35 5.97 -11.01 1.03
N MET A 36 7.16 -10.73 0.48
CA MET A 36 8.42 -11.10 1.12
C MET A 36 8.62 -10.40 2.46
N GLN A 37 8.31 -9.10 2.55
CA GLN A 37 8.41 -8.38 3.81
C GLN A 37 7.50 -8.98 4.88
N ARG A 38 6.23 -9.27 4.53
CA ARG A 38 5.30 -9.91 5.46
C ARG A 38 5.82 -11.26 5.95
N ALA A 39 6.39 -12.07 5.05
CA ALA A 39 6.99 -13.34 5.44
C ALA A 39 8.16 -13.18 6.42
N LEU A 40 9.00 -12.15 6.23
CA LEU A 40 10.10 -11.84 7.16
C LEU A 40 9.58 -11.30 8.50
N GLU A 41 8.58 -10.43 8.48
CA GLU A 41 7.93 -9.89 9.69
C GLU A 41 7.26 -11.00 10.51
N ASP A 42 6.55 -11.92 9.84
CA ASP A 42 5.91 -13.07 10.48
C ASP A 42 6.95 -14.03 11.10
N ALA A 43 8.11 -14.21 10.45
CA ALA A 43 9.19 -15.05 10.97
C ALA A 43 9.83 -14.50 12.26
N VAL A 44 9.83 -13.16 12.44
CA VAL A 44 10.40 -12.52 13.64
C VAL A 44 9.34 -12.16 14.69
N TYR A 45 8.05 -12.17 14.35
CA TYR A 45 6.93 -11.75 15.20
C TYR A 45 6.98 -12.31 16.64
N PRO A 46 7.21 -13.62 16.86
CA PRO A 46 7.23 -14.19 18.22
C PRO A 46 8.35 -13.65 19.11
N TYR A 47 9.37 -13.03 18.52
CA TYR A 47 10.54 -12.50 19.22
C TYR A 47 10.47 -10.98 19.46
N LEU A 48 9.41 -10.32 18.98
CA LEU A 48 9.20 -8.88 19.18
C LEU A 48 8.64 -8.60 20.58
N SER A 49 8.87 -7.38 21.08
CA SER A 49 8.15 -6.88 22.27
C SER A 49 6.65 -6.78 21.99
N ALA A 50 5.81 -6.83 23.02
CA ALA A 50 4.36 -6.69 22.88
C ALA A 50 3.97 -5.38 22.17
N GLU A 51 4.67 -4.29 22.46
CA GLU A 51 4.50 -3.01 21.78
C GLU A 51 4.77 -3.13 20.27
N ARG A 52 5.85 -3.80 19.89
CA ARG A 52 6.21 -4.00 18.48
C ARG A 52 5.31 -4.99 17.76
N GLN A 53 4.77 -5.98 18.46
CA GLN A 53 3.72 -6.87 17.93
C GLN A 53 2.45 -6.06 17.63
N LYS A 54 2.00 -5.25 18.59
CA LYS A 54 0.84 -4.37 18.41
C LYS A 54 1.02 -3.44 17.21
N GLU A 55 2.14 -2.74 17.11
CA GLU A 55 2.41 -1.83 15.98
C GLU A 55 2.34 -2.56 14.62
N LEU A 56 2.83 -3.80 14.56
CA LEU A 56 2.80 -4.61 13.35
C LEU A 56 1.37 -5.08 13.01
N ASP A 57 0.60 -5.45 14.03
CA ASP A 57 -0.81 -5.85 13.88
C ASP A 57 -1.68 -4.67 13.43
N ASP A 58 -1.49 -3.49 14.02
CA ASP A 58 -2.17 -2.25 13.64
C ASP A 58 -1.84 -1.87 12.19
N THR A 59 -0.58 -2.02 11.78
CA THR A 59 -0.14 -1.77 10.40
C THR A 59 -0.82 -2.73 9.41
N LYS A 60 -0.90 -4.03 9.75
CA LYS A 60 -1.58 -5.04 8.94
C LYS A 60 -3.09 -4.79 8.87
N ALA A 61 -3.71 -4.38 9.98
CA ALA A 61 -5.11 -4.00 10.03
C ALA A 61 -5.37 -2.81 9.10
N LEU A 62 -4.52 -1.79 9.13
CA LEU A 62 -4.62 -0.61 8.28
C LEU A 62 -4.49 -0.96 6.79
N TYR A 63 -3.57 -1.85 6.41
CA TYR A 63 -3.49 -2.36 5.03
C TYR A 63 -4.78 -3.06 4.60
N SER A 64 -5.34 -3.90 5.47
CA SER A 64 -6.58 -4.63 5.19
C SER A 64 -7.76 -3.68 4.99
N VAL A 65 -7.88 -2.65 5.84
CA VAL A 65 -8.89 -1.59 5.73
C VAL A 65 -8.71 -0.80 4.42
N ALA A 66 -7.48 -0.44 4.06
CA ALA A 66 -7.19 0.28 2.82
C ALA A 66 -7.55 -0.54 1.57
N GLN A 67 -7.24 -1.83 1.55
CA GLN A 67 -7.64 -2.72 0.46
C GLN A 67 -9.15 -2.85 0.35
N GLN A 68 -9.85 -2.98 1.48
CA GLN A 68 -11.30 -3.07 1.47
C GLN A 68 -11.91 -1.77 0.96
N LYS A 69 -11.43 -0.62 1.44
CA LYS A 69 -11.90 0.68 0.96
C LYS A 69 -11.65 0.86 -0.54
N ALA A 70 -10.49 0.42 -1.04
CA ALA A 70 -10.21 0.41 -2.47
C ALA A 70 -11.24 -0.42 -3.25
N ARG A 71 -11.54 -1.64 -2.81
CA ARG A 71 -12.57 -2.47 -3.46
C ARG A 71 -13.95 -1.81 -3.44
N ASP A 72 -14.35 -1.22 -2.32
CA ASP A 72 -15.66 -0.56 -2.18
C ASP A 72 -15.78 0.64 -3.14
N VAL A 73 -14.77 1.53 -3.17
CA VAL A 73 -14.75 2.69 -4.07
C VAL A 73 -14.76 2.23 -5.53
N PHE A 74 -13.99 1.20 -5.87
CA PHE A 74 -13.96 0.64 -7.22
C PHE A 74 -15.29 0.05 -7.66
N ASN A 75 -15.91 -0.77 -6.80
CA ASN A 75 -17.20 -1.40 -7.07
C ASN A 75 -18.35 -0.37 -7.19
N SER A 76 -18.18 0.82 -6.62
CA SER A 76 -19.10 1.96 -6.82
C SER A 76 -18.90 2.70 -8.15
N GLY A 77 -17.98 2.25 -9.02
CA GLY A 77 -17.70 2.86 -10.32
C GLY A 77 -16.83 4.12 -10.27
N ARG A 78 -16.19 4.41 -9.13
CA ARG A 78 -15.43 5.65 -8.89
C ARG A 78 -13.93 5.52 -9.22
N PHE A 79 -13.59 4.78 -10.29
CA PHE A 79 -12.19 4.67 -10.73
C PHE A 79 -11.79 5.81 -11.67
N ASP A 80 -10.68 6.47 -11.38
CA ASP A 80 -9.97 7.41 -12.26
C ASP A 80 -8.45 7.30 -12.06
N GLU A 81 -7.66 8.11 -12.77
CA GLU A 81 -6.20 8.08 -12.62
C GLU A 81 -5.70 8.50 -11.24
N HIS A 82 -6.54 9.20 -10.47
CA HIS A 82 -6.29 9.68 -9.11
C HIS A 82 -6.81 8.73 -8.03
N PHE A 83 -7.21 7.51 -8.38
CA PHE A 83 -7.85 6.55 -7.48
C PHE A 83 -7.15 6.37 -6.13
N THR A 84 -5.81 6.36 -6.11
CA THR A 84 -5.04 6.29 -4.85
C THR A 84 -5.39 7.44 -3.90
N LEU A 85 -5.50 8.67 -4.41
CA LEU A 85 -5.88 9.83 -3.61
C LEU A 85 -7.32 9.73 -3.13
N THR A 86 -8.23 9.29 -3.99
CA THR A 86 -9.64 9.08 -3.63
C THR A 86 -9.75 8.12 -2.45
N VAL A 87 -9.10 6.96 -2.50
CA VAL A 87 -9.12 5.98 -1.40
C VAL A 87 -8.47 6.54 -0.14
N PHE A 88 -7.36 7.28 -0.25
CA PHE A 88 -6.77 7.98 0.90
C PHE A 88 -7.73 8.99 1.53
N GLY A 89 -8.45 9.77 0.72
CA GLY A 89 -9.47 10.71 1.20
C GLY A 89 -10.56 10.00 2.00
N GLU A 90 -11.06 8.87 1.49
CA GLU A 90 -12.09 8.06 2.15
C GLU A 90 -11.58 7.43 3.45
N LEU A 91 -10.31 6.98 3.50
CA LEU A 91 -9.67 6.48 4.72
C LEU A 91 -9.54 7.58 5.79
N MET A 92 -9.27 8.82 5.39
CA MET A 92 -9.05 9.92 6.32
C MET A 92 -10.36 10.57 6.77
N ALA A 93 -11.43 10.42 5.99
CA ALA A 93 -12.78 10.83 6.34
C ALA A 93 -13.44 9.89 7.36
N ASP A 94 -13.06 8.60 7.37
CA ASP A 94 -13.51 7.64 8.37
C ASP A 94 -12.73 7.81 9.70
N PRO A 95 -13.40 8.15 10.82
CA PRO A 95 -12.71 8.43 12.08
C PRO A 95 -11.88 7.25 12.62
N ALA A 96 -12.36 6.02 12.44
CA ALA A 96 -11.67 4.83 12.93
C ALA A 96 -10.40 4.55 12.12
N SER A 97 -10.50 4.59 10.79
CA SER A 97 -9.36 4.43 9.88
C SER A 97 -8.31 5.52 10.09
N ARG A 98 -8.75 6.77 10.28
CA ARG A 98 -7.84 7.88 10.59
C ARG A 98 -7.12 7.68 11.92
N ALA A 99 -7.83 7.30 12.97
CA ALA A 99 -7.22 7.07 14.29
C ALA A 99 -6.16 5.96 14.21
N LEU A 100 -6.46 4.86 13.53
CA LEU A 100 -5.50 3.77 13.30
C LEU A 100 -4.27 4.24 12.52
N TYR A 101 -4.47 5.06 11.47
CA TYR A 101 -3.36 5.65 10.72
C TYR A 101 -2.46 6.51 11.61
N GLU A 102 -3.06 7.42 12.39
CA GLU A 102 -2.35 8.34 13.29
C GLU A 102 -1.60 7.59 14.40
N GLU A 103 -2.18 6.49 14.90
CA GLU A 103 -1.53 5.58 15.84
C GLU A 103 -0.30 4.89 15.23
N VAL A 104 -0.43 4.31 14.03
CA VAL A 104 0.69 3.63 13.34
C VAL A 104 1.83 4.60 13.04
N ILE A 105 1.54 5.82 12.59
CA ILE A 105 2.59 6.81 12.32
C ILE A 105 3.12 7.51 13.58
N GLY A 106 2.41 7.39 14.71
CA GLY A 106 2.74 8.05 15.98
C GLY A 106 2.61 9.58 15.95
N ALA A 107 1.75 10.11 15.09
CA ALA A 107 1.57 11.55 14.87
C ALA A 107 0.22 11.87 14.19
N PRO A 108 -0.29 13.11 14.28
CA PRO A 108 -1.45 13.54 13.49
C PRO A 108 -1.24 13.34 11.99
N ALA A 109 -2.32 13.03 11.25
CA ALA A 109 -2.23 12.59 9.86
C ALA A 109 -1.64 13.69 8.93
N LEU A 110 -1.82 14.95 9.29
CA LEU A 110 -1.30 16.11 8.56
C LEU A 110 0.12 16.52 8.99
N THR A 111 0.71 15.90 10.00
CA THR A 111 2.07 16.21 10.43
C THR A 111 3.07 15.86 9.33
N ASP A 112 3.87 16.84 8.96
CA ASP A 112 4.96 16.69 8.00
C ASP A 112 6.20 16.10 8.66
N GLY A 113 6.93 15.27 7.93
CA GLY A 113 8.18 14.67 8.42
C GLY A 113 8.03 13.57 9.47
N ALA A 114 6.81 13.09 9.75
CA ALA A 114 6.60 11.93 10.62
C ALA A 114 7.37 10.71 10.09
N PRO A 115 8.35 10.13 10.83
CA PRO A 115 9.30 9.16 10.27
C PRO A 115 8.69 7.89 9.68
N LYS A 116 7.58 7.41 10.26
CA LYS A 116 6.87 6.20 9.80
C LYS A 116 5.93 6.46 8.61
N LYS A 117 5.65 7.73 8.29
CA LYS A 117 4.62 8.12 7.32
C LYS A 117 4.98 7.81 5.87
N THR A 118 6.20 8.13 5.45
CA THR A 118 6.66 7.88 4.08
C THR A 118 6.63 6.40 3.70
N PRO A 119 7.26 5.48 4.47
CA PRO A 119 7.19 4.06 4.14
C PRO A 119 5.75 3.54 4.20
N LEU A 120 4.97 3.90 5.23
CA LEU A 120 3.58 3.47 5.34
C LEU A 120 2.74 3.88 4.12
N ASN A 121 2.83 5.14 3.69
CA ASN A 121 2.08 5.64 2.53
C ASN A 121 2.47 4.96 1.22
N MET A 122 3.76 4.59 1.06
CA MET A 122 4.22 3.82 -0.09
C MET A 122 3.54 2.45 -0.15
N TYR A 123 3.53 1.71 0.97
CA TYR A 123 2.86 0.41 1.04
C TYR A 123 1.35 0.54 0.84
N LEU A 124 0.70 1.51 1.50
CA LEU A 124 -0.73 1.77 1.28
C LEU A 124 -1.05 1.98 -0.21
N GLY A 125 -0.25 2.76 -0.93
CA GLY A 125 -0.39 2.92 -2.38
C GLY A 125 -0.29 1.59 -3.14
N TRP A 126 0.62 0.70 -2.76
CA TRP A 126 0.73 -0.63 -3.36
C TRP A 126 -0.49 -1.50 -3.04
N TYR A 127 -0.91 -1.57 -1.78
CA TYR A 127 -2.07 -2.36 -1.35
C TYR A 127 -3.35 -1.88 -2.05
N ILE A 128 -3.56 -0.57 -2.16
CA ILE A 128 -4.70 0.04 -2.88
C ILE A 128 -4.67 -0.36 -4.36
N LYS A 129 -3.53 -0.19 -5.04
CA LYS A 129 -3.36 -0.55 -6.46
C LYS A 129 -3.67 -2.03 -6.73
N HIS A 130 -3.10 -2.94 -5.94
CA HIS A 130 -3.27 -4.38 -6.15
C HIS A 130 -4.67 -4.88 -5.76
N ALA A 131 -5.33 -4.25 -4.79
CA ALA A 131 -6.69 -4.63 -4.38
C ALA A 131 -7.72 -4.58 -5.53
N ILE A 132 -7.47 -3.76 -6.55
CA ILE A 132 -8.32 -3.58 -7.72
C ILE A 132 -7.62 -3.95 -9.03
N ASP A 133 -6.43 -4.55 -8.95
CA ASP A 133 -5.67 -4.98 -10.13
C ASP A 133 -5.42 -3.82 -11.11
N ALA A 134 -5.02 -2.67 -10.57
CA ALA A 134 -4.63 -1.49 -11.32
C ALA A 134 -3.15 -1.52 -11.70
N GLU A 135 -2.81 -0.84 -12.79
CA GLU A 135 -1.45 -0.67 -13.27
C GLU A 135 -1.01 0.80 -13.13
N PRO A 136 0.29 1.09 -12.98
CA PRO A 136 0.79 2.44 -13.09
C PRO A 136 0.48 3.03 -14.48
N LEU A 137 0.02 4.28 -14.49
CA LEU A 137 -0.01 5.08 -15.71
C LEU A 137 1.42 5.51 -16.05
N LEU A 138 1.91 5.14 -17.23
CA LEU A 138 3.28 5.42 -17.66
C LEU A 138 3.34 6.70 -18.51
N ASP A 139 4.47 7.39 -18.48
CA ASP A 139 4.81 8.44 -19.44
C ASP A 139 5.36 7.87 -20.75
N ASP A 140 5.66 8.74 -21.70
CA ASP A 140 6.16 8.36 -23.04
C ASP A 140 7.56 7.70 -22.97
N SER A 141 8.24 7.80 -21.83
CA SER A 141 9.52 7.14 -21.53
C SER A 141 9.35 5.82 -20.77
N GLY A 142 8.11 5.36 -20.55
CA GLY A 142 7.80 4.14 -19.82
C GLY A 142 7.95 4.26 -18.29
N LYS A 143 8.07 5.47 -17.74
CA LYS A 143 8.20 5.68 -16.28
C LYS A 143 6.84 5.96 -15.64
N PRO A 144 6.59 5.51 -14.40
CA PRO A 144 5.34 5.83 -13.70
C PRO A 144 5.13 7.33 -13.51
N ARG A 145 3.97 7.84 -13.96
CA ARG A 145 3.55 9.22 -13.71
C ARG A 145 3.19 9.38 -12.24
N ARG A 146 3.57 10.53 -11.66
CA ARG A 146 3.29 10.87 -10.26
C ARG A 146 2.50 12.16 -10.18
N ALA A 147 1.55 12.20 -9.26
CA ALA A 147 0.89 13.41 -8.82
C ALA A 147 1.46 13.88 -7.48
N PHE A 148 1.42 15.20 -7.25
CA PHE A 148 1.86 15.86 -6.02
C PHE A 148 0.71 16.69 -5.47
N VAL A 149 0.46 16.58 -4.16
CA VAL A 149 -0.64 17.27 -3.49
C VAL A 149 -0.14 17.96 -2.22
N LYS A 150 -0.77 19.08 -1.88
CA LYS A 150 -0.50 19.86 -0.67
C LYS A 150 -1.62 19.62 0.34
N ASP A 151 -1.31 19.81 1.62
CA ASP A 151 -2.28 19.74 2.73
C ASP A 151 -3.09 18.42 2.80
N GLN A 152 -2.47 17.34 2.33
CA GLN A 152 -3.02 15.99 2.36
C GLN A 152 -2.09 15.05 3.16
N PRO A 153 -2.63 13.99 3.80
CA PRO A 153 -1.83 12.98 4.50
C PRO A 153 -0.83 12.23 3.61
N ILE A 154 -1.10 12.14 2.31
CA ILE A 154 -0.15 11.71 1.29
C ILE A 154 0.36 12.93 0.52
N LYS A 155 1.66 13.03 0.24
CA LYS A 155 2.24 14.18 -0.50
C LYS A 155 2.43 13.91 -1.99
N SER A 156 2.61 12.64 -2.36
CA SER A 156 2.68 12.22 -3.75
C SER A 156 2.27 10.76 -3.90
N TYR A 157 1.74 10.42 -5.06
CA TYR A 157 1.32 9.07 -5.41
C TYR A 157 1.46 8.83 -6.92
N THR A 158 1.44 7.56 -7.30
CA THR A 158 1.49 7.15 -8.71
C THR A 158 0.08 7.20 -9.31
N LEU A 159 -0.04 7.80 -10.50
CA LEU A 159 -1.29 7.77 -11.26
C LEU A 159 -1.55 6.36 -11.77
N LEU A 160 -2.82 5.96 -11.82
CA LEU A 160 -3.22 4.59 -12.15
C LEU A 160 -4.00 4.53 -13.46
N LYS A 161 -3.99 3.35 -14.07
CA LYS A 161 -4.92 2.92 -15.11
C LYS A 161 -5.45 1.54 -14.71
N LEU A 162 -6.58 1.14 -15.29
CA LEU A 162 -7.06 -0.23 -15.09
C LEU A 162 -6.01 -1.22 -15.63
N GLY A 163 -5.75 -2.28 -14.87
CA GLY A 163 -4.98 -3.40 -15.39
C GLY A 163 -5.75 -4.13 -16.48
N THR A 164 -5.03 -4.94 -17.25
CA THR A 164 -5.62 -5.72 -18.34
C THR A 164 -6.74 -6.63 -17.83
N SER A 165 -6.52 -7.28 -16.68
CA SER A 165 -7.49 -8.18 -16.04
C SER A 165 -8.67 -7.44 -15.41
N ALA A 166 -8.46 -6.29 -14.76
CA ALA A 166 -9.53 -5.43 -14.25
C ALA A 166 -10.45 -4.88 -15.37
N SER A 167 -9.86 -4.43 -16.48
CA SER A 167 -10.60 -3.92 -17.63
C SER A 167 -11.55 -4.97 -18.21
N SER A 168 -11.10 -6.23 -18.28
CA SER A 168 -11.92 -7.33 -18.79
C SER A 168 -13.12 -7.71 -17.90
N ARG A 169 -13.08 -7.38 -16.61
CA ARG A 169 -14.18 -7.60 -15.66
C ARG A 169 -15.28 -6.58 -15.82
N ILE A 170 -14.92 -5.29 -15.95
CA ILE A 170 -15.88 -4.19 -16.17
C ILE A 170 -16.58 -4.34 -17.53
N ALA A 171 -15.87 -4.76 -18.57
CA ALA A 171 -16.46 -4.93 -19.90
C ALA A 171 -17.50 -6.07 -20.01
N ARG A 172 -17.65 -6.92 -18.98
CA ARG A 172 -18.58 -8.06 -18.94
C ARG A 172 -19.77 -7.88 -18.00
N SER A 173 -19.77 -6.81 -17.19
CA SER A 173 -20.86 -6.43 -16.28
C SER A 173 -21.80 -5.44 -16.93
#